data_AF-X1T4R4-F1
#
_entry.id   AF-X1T4R4-F1
#
_cell.length_a   1.000
_cell.length_b   1.000
_cell.length_c   1.000
_cell.angle_alpha   90.00
_cell.angle_beta   90.00
_cell.angle_gamma   90.00
#
_symmetry.space_group_name_H-M   'P 1'
#
loop_
_entity.id
_entity.type
_entity.pdbx_description
1 polymer ?
#
loop_
_entity_poly.entity_id
_entity_poly.type
_entity_poly.pdbx_seq_one_letter_code
_entity_poly.pdbx_strand_id
1 'polypeptide(L)'
;SLTPAVAGEHDVELPIGNPISELVLFGTTFPVGAADAATLGFLQILVDNHRRFYSHTNFETVHNMAGRMRCPPGYWGYHKHWAPIAAAADAIIDSVIAGNHLLKQYVHVPFDIFRDGRYALQTAGKSDVVLRIGVDVGGETALRVIPCELVSAARGI
;
A
#
# COMPACT_ATOMS: atom_id res chain seq x y z
N SER A 1 -14.06 5.07 0.45
CA SER A 1 -13.12 5.76 -0.47
C SER A 1 -13.14 7.24 -0.18
N LEU A 2 -12.02 7.93 -0.38
CA LEU A 2 -11.86 9.36 -0.13
C LEU A 2 -11.25 10.03 -1.38
N THR A 3 -11.57 11.29 -1.62
CA THR A 3 -10.96 12.10 -2.67
C THR A 3 -10.39 13.37 -2.05
N PRO A 4 -9.10 13.38 -1.66
CA PRO A 4 -8.47 14.53 -1.03
C PRO A 4 -8.41 15.74 -1.98
N ALA A 5 -9.06 16.84 -1.57
CA ALA A 5 -8.99 18.10 -2.31
C ALA A 5 -7.71 18.91 -1.99
N VAL A 6 -7.06 18.63 -0.86
CA VAL A 6 -5.89 19.36 -0.36
C VAL A 6 -4.83 18.38 0.15
N ALA A 7 -3.55 18.74 0.01
CA ALA A 7 -2.44 18.04 0.64
C ALA A 7 -2.52 18.15 2.18
N GLY A 8 -1.95 17.18 2.90
CA GLY A 8 -1.96 17.14 4.37
C GLY A 8 -2.47 15.82 4.93
N GLU A 9 -2.77 15.81 6.22
CA GLU A 9 -3.26 14.62 6.92
C GLU A 9 -4.75 14.42 6.70
N HIS A 10 -5.12 13.19 6.34
CA HIS A 10 -6.50 12.75 6.20
C HIS A 10 -6.71 11.49 7.03
N ASP A 11 -7.77 11.48 7.82
CA ASP A 11 -8.16 10.34 8.64
C ASP A 11 -9.25 9.53 7.93
N VAL A 12 -9.05 8.22 7.90
CA VAL A 12 -10.00 7.26 7.37
C VAL A 12 -10.37 6.28 8.47
N GLU A 13 -11.64 6.31 8.88
CA GLU A 13 -12.20 5.36 9.83
C GLU A 13 -12.17 3.93 9.25
N LEU A 14 -11.66 2.98 10.04
CA LEU A 14 -11.63 1.57 9.71
C LEU A 14 -12.78 0.83 10.41
N PRO A 15 -13.29 -0.27 9.85
CA PRO A 15 -14.37 -1.02 10.45
C PRO A 15 -13.99 -1.59 11.82
N ILE A 16 -14.92 -1.48 12.76
CA ILE A 16 -14.79 -1.97 14.13
C ILE A 16 -15.63 -3.25 14.27
N GLY A 17 -15.05 -4.29 14.85
CA GLY A 17 -15.74 -5.54 15.16
C GLY A 17 -14.86 -6.75 14.85
N ASN A 18 -14.58 -6.99 13.56
CA ASN A 18 -13.73 -8.10 13.15
C ASN A 18 -12.25 -7.70 13.15
N PRO A 19 -11.32 -8.62 13.49
CA PRO A 19 -9.91 -8.38 13.30
C PRO A 19 -9.57 -8.11 11.83
N ILE A 20 -8.67 -7.17 11.56
CA ILE A 20 -8.21 -6.86 10.20
C ILE A 20 -6.83 -7.52 9.99
N SER A 21 -6.69 -8.37 8.97
CA SER A 21 -5.42 -9.04 8.68
C SER A 21 -4.45 -8.15 7.90
N GLU A 22 -4.99 -7.35 6.98
CA GLU A 22 -4.24 -6.48 6.08
C GLU A 22 -5.13 -5.35 5.55
N LEU A 23 -4.50 -4.27 5.07
CA LEU A 23 -5.15 -3.24 4.27
C LEU A 23 -4.57 -3.27 2.85
N VAL A 24 -5.44 -3.06 1.87
CA VAL A 24 -5.04 -2.74 0.49
C VAL A 24 -5.39 -1.29 0.22
N LEU A 25 -4.36 -0.48 -0.02
CA LEU A 25 -4.51 0.94 -0.33
C LEU A 25 -4.36 1.16 -1.83
N PHE A 26 -5.09 2.13 -2.35
CA PHE A 26 -4.97 2.58 -3.73
C PHE A 26 -4.80 4.10 -3.76
N GLY A 27 -3.88 4.57 -4.61
CA GLY A 27 -3.71 5.98 -4.94
C GLY A 27 -3.41 6.17 -6.43
N THR A 28 -3.88 7.27 -7.01
CA THR A 28 -3.70 7.52 -8.46
C THR A 28 -2.27 7.90 -8.82
N THR A 29 -1.57 8.59 -7.91
CA THR A 29 -0.21 9.10 -8.12
C THR A 29 0.75 8.36 -7.19
N PHE A 30 1.84 7.85 -7.77
CA PHE A 30 2.94 7.20 -7.06
C PHE A 30 4.26 7.80 -7.59
N PRO A 31 5.31 7.85 -6.76
CA PRO A 31 6.58 8.45 -7.16
C PRO A 31 7.22 7.61 -8.26
N VAL A 32 7.63 8.26 -9.34
CA VAL A 32 8.30 7.63 -10.49
C VAL A 32 9.41 8.54 -11.00
N GLY A 33 10.58 7.97 -11.27
CA GLY A 33 11.74 8.72 -11.76
C GLY A 33 12.29 9.68 -10.71
N ALA A 34 12.50 10.95 -11.07
CA ALA A 34 13.15 11.94 -10.22
C ALA A 34 12.19 12.78 -9.35
N ALA A 35 10.87 12.63 -9.51
CA ALA A 35 9.86 13.37 -8.75
C ALA A 35 9.30 12.50 -7.62
N ASP A 36 9.46 12.99 -6.39
CA ASP A 36 8.95 12.34 -5.17
C ASP A 36 7.57 12.90 -4.81
N ALA A 37 6.58 12.55 -5.63
CA ALA A 37 5.19 12.99 -5.48
C ALA A 37 4.27 11.78 -5.40
N ALA A 38 3.53 11.64 -4.30
CA ALA A 38 2.61 10.53 -4.08
C ALA A 38 1.24 10.99 -3.59
N THR A 39 0.18 10.29 -4.01
CA THR A 39 -1.16 10.43 -3.40
C THR A 39 -1.15 9.95 -1.95
N LEU A 40 -0.25 9.00 -1.64
CA LEU A 40 -0.04 8.43 -0.33
C LEU A 40 1.43 8.77 0.04
N GLY A 41 1.66 9.74 0.91
CA GLY A 41 3.00 10.15 1.35
C GLY A 41 3.47 9.36 2.56
N PHE A 42 2.67 9.35 3.63
CA PHE A 42 2.90 8.50 4.80
C PHE A 42 1.62 7.83 5.29
N LEU A 43 1.78 6.77 6.07
CA LEU A 43 0.69 6.04 6.71
C LEU A 43 0.95 5.81 8.20
N GLN A 44 -0.12 5.94 8.97
CA GLN A 44 -0.11 5.74 10.42
C GLN A 44 -1.42 5.06 10.84
N ILE A 45 -1.33 4.02 11.67
CA ILE A 45 -2.51 3.36 12.25
C ILE A 45 -2.68 3.82 13.70
N LEU A 46 -3.86 4.34 13.99
CA LEU A 46 -4.28 4.82 15.29
C LEU A 46 -5.37 3.89 15.83
N VAL A 47 -5.19 3.40 17.04
CA VAL A 47 -6.21 2.64 17.79
C VAL A 47 -6.40 3.35 19.11
N ASP A 48 -7.61 3.88 19.35
CA ASP A 48 -7.91 4.72 20.52
C ASP A 48 -6.88 5.87 20.69
N ASN A 49 -6.54 6.54 19.58
CA ASN A 49 -5.50 7.59 19.49
C ASN A 49 -4.05 7.13 19.84
N HIS A 50 -3.80 5.84 19.95
CA HIS A 50 -2.46 5.28 20.11
C HIS A 50 -1.93 4.71 18.79
N ARG A 51 -0.69 5.08 18.44
CA ARG A 51 0.02 4.54 17.27
C ARG A 51 0.29 3.05 17.43
N ARG A 52 -0.08 2.24 16.43
CA ARG A 52 0.12 0.79 16.44
C ARG A 52 0.58 0.29 15.07
N PHE A 53 1.49 -0.68 15.02
CA PHE A 53 2.10 -1.24 13.79
C PHE A 53 2.89 -0.22 12.96
N TYR A 54 2.22 0.77 12.37
CA TYR A 54 2.79 1.81 11.53
C TYR A 54 2.59 3.16 12.21
N SER A 55 3.69 3.83 12.60
CA SER A 55 3.66 5.03 13.44
C SER A 55 3.78 6.34 12.67
N HIS A 56 4.50 6.32 11.54
CA HIS A 56 4.65 7.38 10.55
C HIS A 56 5.47 6.81 9.40
N THR A 57 4.99 5.72 8.79
CA THR A 57 5.80 4.99 7.81
C THR A 57 5.62 5.65 6.46
N ASN A 58 6.72 6.00 5.79
CA ASN A 58 6.69 6.55 4.45
C ASN A 58 6.15 5.50 3.45
N PHE A 59 5.37 5.97 2.49
CA PHE A 59 4.76 5.14 1.46
C PHE A 59 5.80 4.33 0.68
N GLU A 60 6.91 4.95 0.29
CA GLU A 60 7.96 4.31 -0.50
C GLU A 60 8.46 3.01 0.16
N THR A 61 8.65 3.03 1.48
CA THR A 61 9.10 1.83 2.22
C THR A 61 8.06 0.72 2.14
N VAL A 62 6.79 1.03 2.43
CA VAL A 62 5.73 0.00 2.45
C VAL A 62 5.44 -0.52 1.04
N HIS A 63 5.50 0.35 0.04
CA HIS A 63 5.36 0.01 -1.36
C HIS A 63 6.49 -0.90 -1.85
N ASN A 64 7.75 -0.58 -1.49
CA ASN A 64 8.90 -1.44 -1.78
C ASN A 64 8.78 -2.81 -1.10
N MET A 65 8.35 -2.84 0.16
CA MET A 65 8.13 -4.09 0.90
C MET A 65 7.01 -4.93 0.27
N ALA A 66 5.91 -4.30 -0.15
CA ALA A 66 4.82 -4.97 -0.87
C ALA A 66 5.33 -5.60 -2.18
N GLY A 67 6.18 -4.90 -2.92
CA GLY A 67 6.80 -5.44 -4.14
C GLY A 67 7.66 -6.68 -3.87
N ARG A 68 8.44 -6.71 -2.79
CA ARG A 68 9.23 -7.90 -2.42
C ARG A 68 8.37 -9.11 -2.08
N MET A 69 7.18 -8.89 -1.55
CA MET A 69 6.25 -9.95 -1.14
C MET A 69 5.38 -10.47 -2.29
N ARG A 70 5.01 -9.59 -3.23
CA ARG A 70 3.92 -9.86 -4.18
C ARG A 70 4.32 -9.74 -5.65
N CYS A 71 5.49 -9.20 -5.95
CA CYS A 71 5.91 -8.92 -7.32
C CYS A 71 7.17 -9.70 -7.71
N PRO A 72 7.37 -9.98 -9.01
CA PRO A 72 8.57 -10.65 -9.48
C PRO A 72 9.84 -9.81 -9.21
N PRO A 73 11.03 -10.44 -9.16
CA PRO A 73 12.30 -9.73 -9.07
C PRO A 73 12.43 -8.68 -10.18
N GLY A 74 12.95 -7.49 -9.84
CA GLY A 74 13.09 -6.38 -10.81
C GLY A 74 11.85 -5.48 -10.95
N TYR A 75 10.83 -5.66 -10.11
CA TYR A 75 9.60 -4.87 -10.13
C TYR A 75 9.81 -3.36 -9.90
N TRP A 76 10.70 -2.98 -8.97
CA TRP A 76 10.92 -1.58 -8.56
C TRP A 76 12.16 -0.93 -9.17
N GLY A 77 12.73 -1.53 -10.23
CA GLY A 77 13.92 -0.97 -10.84
C GLY A 77 14.15 -1.44 -12.27
N TYR A 78 15.17 -0.86 -12.87
CA TYR A 78 15.72 -1.26 -14.16
C TYR A 78 16.22 -2.71 -14.06
N HIS A 79 15.45 -3.70 -14.54
CA HIS A 79 16.02 -5.01 -14.83
C HIS A 79 16.29 -5.10 -16.34
N LYS A 80 17.51 -5.53 -16.69
CA LYS A 80 17.98 -5.64 -18.07
C LYS A 80 17.72 -7.05 -18.59
N HIS A 81 17.12 -7.17 -19.77
CA HIS A 81 17.08 -8.45 -20.48
C HIS A 81 18.47 -8.75 -21.07
N TRP A 82 18.97 -9.96 -20.86
CA TRP A 82 20.13 -10.46 -21.61
C TRP A 82 19.69 -10.81 -23.03
N ALA A 83 20.00 -9.96 -24.01
CA ALA A 83 19.80 -10.26 -25.42
C ALA A 83 21.13 -10.76 -26.04
N PRO A 84 21.19 -11.96 -26.63
CA PRO A 84 22.39 -12.42 -27.33
C PRO A 84 22.57 -11.64 -28.64
N ILE A 85 23.41 -10.60 -28.59
CA ILE A 85 24.29 -9.94 -29.60
C ILE A 85 23.83 -9.71 -31.07
N ALA A 86 22.70 -10.21 -31.56
CA ALA A 86 22.25 -9.93 -32.94
C ALA A 86 21.05 -8.97 -33.05
N ALA A 87 20.33 -8.69 -31.94
CA ALA A 87 19.18 -7.77 -31.89
C ALA A 87 19.46 -6.49 -31.07
N ALA A 88 20.74 -6.21 -30.80
CA ALA A 88 21.17 -5.42 -29.65
C ALA A 88 21.32 -3.90 -29.91
N ALA A 89 20.71 -3.36 -30.97
CA ALA A 89 20.71 -1.92 -31.21
C ALA A 89 19.60 -1.18 -30.42
N ASP A 90 18.42 -1.78 -30.24
CA ASP A 90 17.29 -1.15 -29.54
C ASP A 90 16.99 -1.77 -28.15
N ALA A 91 17.48 -2.99 -27.86
CA ALA A 91 17.08 -3.73 -26.65
C ALA A 91 18.04 -3.61 -25.44
N ILE A 92 19.21 -2.97 -25.58
CA ILE A 92 20.22 -2.89 -24.50
C ILE A 92 19.87 -1.82 -23.43
N ILE A 93 18.99 -0.88 -23.76
CA ILE A 93 18.78 0.35 -22.98
C ILE A 93 17.33 0.58 -22.57
N ASP A 94 16.42 -0.35 -22.86
CA ASP A 94 15.03 -0.16 -22.46
C ASP A 94 14.88 -0.42 -20.95
N SER A 95 14.83 0.68 -20.22
CA SER A 95 14.47 0.68 -18.83
C SER A 95 13.02 0.26 -18.68
N VAL A 96 12.76 -0.92 -18.14
CA VAL A 96 11.42 -1.23 -17.66
C VAL A 96 11.17 -0.40 -16.41
N ILE A 97 10.61 0.78 -16.59
CA ILE A 97 10.14 1.63 -15.50
C ILE A 97 8.92 0.94 -14.90
N ALA A 98 8.82 0.89 -13.57
CA ALA A 98 7.70 0.31 -12.82
C ALA A 98 6.30 0.88 -13.18
N GLY A 99 6.25 1.87 -14.09
CA GLY A 99 5.05 2.49 -14.64
C GLY A 99 4.12 1.56 -15.43
N ASN A 100 4.57 0.39 -15.88
CA ASN A 100 3.74 -0.54 -16.67
C ASN A 100 3.32 -1.81 -15.90
N HIS A 101 2.90 -1.67 -14.64
CA HIS A 101 2.44 -2.80 -13.85
C HIS A 101 1.10 -2.54 -13.17
N LEU A 102 0.26 -3.59 -13.11
CA LEU A 102 -1.08 -3.55 -12.53
C LEU A 102 -1.09 -3.11 -11.06
N LEU A 103 -0.04 -3.46 -10.31
CA LEU A 103 0.06 -3.22 -8.87
C LEU A 103 0.72 -1.87 -8.51
N LYS A 104 1.19 -1.07 -9.48
CA LYS A 104 1.98 0.15 -9.20
C LYS A 104 1.24 1.23 -8.38
N GLN A 105 -0.09 1.18 -8.40
CA GLN A 105 -0.99 2.11 -7.69
C GLN A 105 -1.55 1.49 -6.41
N TYR A 106 -1.16 0.26 -6.08
CA TYR A 106 -1.65 -0.49 -4.95
C TYR A 106 -0.55 -0.73 -3.93
N VAL A 107 -0.88 -0.51 -2.66
CA VAL A 107 0.00 -0.86 -1.53
C VAL A 107 -0.67 -1.91 -0.69
N HIS A 108 0.08 -2.97 -0.41
CA HIS A 108 -0.31 -3.99 0.55
C HIS A 108 0.30 -3.65 1.92
N VAL A 109 -0.55 -3.53 2.94
CA VAL A 109 -0.17 -3.21 4.32
C VAL A 109 -0.55 -4.39 5.23
N PRO A 110 0.33 -5.39 5.39
CA PRO A 110 0.04 -6.56 6.22
C PRO A 110 0.18 -6.25 7.73
N PHE A 111 -0.72 -6.80 8.54
CA PHE A 111 -0.56 -6.91 10.00
C PHE A 111 -0.24 -8.36 10.39
N ASP A 112 -0.92 -9.31 9.75
CA ASP A 112 -0.79 -10.74 10.01
C ASP A 112 0.01 -11.47 8.91
N ILE A 113 1.33 -11.39 8.99
CA ILE A 113 2.23 -11.98 7.97
C ILE A 113 2.11 -13.51 7.91
N PHE A 114 1.88 -14.15 9.06
CA PHE A 114 1.81 -15.62 9.17
C PHE A 114 0.43 -16.19 8.86
N ARG A 115 -0.60 -15.32 8.76
CA ARG A 115 -1.99 -15.71 8.51
C ARG A 115 -2.55 -16.65 9.59
N ASP A 116 -2.03 -16.53 10.81
CA ASP A 116 -2.47 -17.30 11.97
C ASP A 116 -3.41 -16.51 12.88
N GLY A 117 -3.73 -15.27 12.50
CA GLY A 117 -4.57 -14.34 13.24
C GLY A 117 -3.89 -13.68 14.45
N ARG A 118 -2.67 -14.08 14.80
CA ARG A 118 -2.01 -13.65 16.05
C ARG A 118 -1.65 -12.17 16.06
N TYR A 119 -1.25 -11.66 14.90
CA TYR A 119 -0.84 -10.26 14.74
C TYR A 119 -1.86 -9.43 13.97
N ALA A 120 -3.05 -9.97 13.70
CA ALA A 120 -4.13 -9.20 13.10
C ALA A 120 -4.48 -7.98 13.97
N LEU A 121 -4.82 -6.87 13.32
CA LEU A 121 -5.24 -5.65 13.97
C LEU A 121 -6.59 -5.90 14.66
N GLN A 122 -6.54 -5.98 15.99
CA GLN A 122 -7.72 -6.21 16.82
C GLN A 122 -8.54 -4.93 16.95
N THR A 123 -9.76 -4.95 16.40
CA THR A 123 -10.68 -3.80 16.41
C THR A 123 -11.84 -4.00 17.39
N ALA A 124 -12.14 -5.23 17.81
CA ALA A 124 -13.20 -5.51 18.77
C ALA A 124 -12.96 -4.79 20.11
N GLY A 125 -14.00 -4.12 20.62
CA GLY A 125 -13.95 -3.37 21.88
C GLY A 125 -13.09 -2.10 21.83
N LYS A 126 -12.70 -1.64 20.64
CA LYS A 126 -12.04 -0.36 20.42
C LYS A 126 -13.07 0.74 20.22
N SER A 127 -12.75 1.93 20.72
CA SER A 127 -13.60 3.12 20.55
C SER A 127 -13.35 3.74 19.18
N ASP A 128 -12.10 3.69 18.72
CA ASP A 128 -11.71 4.28 17.45
C ASP A 128 -10.55 3.51 16.80
N VAL A 129 -10.63 3.31 15.48
CA VAL A 129 -9.59 2.67 14.67
C VAL A 129 -9.47 3.47 13.38
N VAL A 130 -8.35 4.18 13.22
CA VAL A 130 -8.14 5.13 12.12
C VAL A 130 -6.87 4.80 11.35
N LEU A 131 -6.98 4.81 10.03
CA LEU A 131 -5.83 4.97 9.14
C LEU A 131 -5.65 6.46 8.85
N ARG A 132 -4.57 7.02 9.36
CA ARG A 132 -4.13 8.37 9.01
C ARG A 132 -3.18 8.31 7.83
N ILE A 133 -3.44 9.16 6.84
CA ILE A 133 -2.71 9.21 5.58
C ILE A 133 -2.23 10.64 5.37
N GLY A 134 -0.93 10.80 5.13
CA GLY A 134 -0.40 12.04 4.56
C GLY A 134 -0.57 12.03 3.04
N VAL A 135 -1.12 13.09 2.47
CA VAL A 135 -1.28 13.28 1.02
C VAL A 135 -0.32 14.38 0.58
N ASP A 136 0.65 14.06 -0.29
CA ASP A 136 1.66 15.04 -0.73
C ASP A 136 1.14 15.92 -1.87
N VAL A 137 0.37 15.33 -2.79
CA VAL A 137 -0.26 16.03 -3.90
C VAL A 137 -1.79 16.00 -3.74
N GLY A 138 -2.36 17.14 -3.32
CA GLY A 138 -3.79 17.38 -3.42
C GLY A 138 -4.20 17.63 -4.88
N GLY A 139 -5.46 17.36 -5.21
CA GLY A 139 -5.96 17.58 -6.58
C GLY A 139 -7.00 16.57 -7.05
N GLU A 140 -7.90 16.17 -6.14
CA GLU A 140 -8.97 15.19 -6.43
C GLU A 140 -8.45 13.81 -6.87
N THR A 141 -7.27 13.43 -6.40
CA THR A 141 -6.72 12.10 -6.63
C THR A 141 -7.51 11.05 -5.85
N ALA A 142 -8.03 10.03 -6.53
CA ALA A 142 -8.83 9.01 -5.87
C ALA A 142 -7.98 8.17 -4.90
N LEU A 143 -8.42 8.08 -3.65
CA LEU A 143 -7.83 7.26 -2.61
C LEU A 143 -8.84 6.19 -2.16
N ARG A 144 -8.38 4.94 -2.10
CA ARG A 144 -9.21 3.83 -1.60
C ARG A 144 -8.47 3.08 -0.52
N VAL A 145 -9.21 2.74 0.52
CA VAL A 145 -8.77 1.92 1.65
C VAL A 145 -9.68 0.71 1.68
N ILE A 146 -9.10 -0.46 1.52
CA ILE A 146 -9.82 -1.74 1.45
C ILE A 146 -9.34 -2.58 2.64
N PRO A 147 -10.12 -2.63 3.74
CA PRO A 147 -9.80 -3.49 4.87
C PRO A 147 -10.12 -4.95 4.55
N CYS A 148 -9.19 -5.85 4.85
CA CYS A 148 -9.41 -7.30 4.78
C CYS A 148 -9.73 -7.83 6.17
N GLU A 149 -11.02 -7.96 6.47
CA GLU A 149 -11.52 -8.46 7.76
C GLU A 149 -11.48 -9.99 7.84
N LEU A 150 -11.04 -10.51 8.99
CA LEU A 150 -11.11 -11.92 9.34
C LEU A 150 -12.49 -12.22 9.91
N VAL A 151 -13.35 -12.83 9.10
CA VAL A 151 -14.68 -13.27 9.52
C VAL A 151 -14.60 -14.75 9.89
N SER A 152 -15.17 -15.12 11.04
CA SER A 152 -15.33 -16.53 11.39
C SER A 152 -16.14 -17.20 10.28
N ALA A 153 -15.61 -18.26 9.69
CA ALA A 153 -16.46 -19.16 8.93
C ALA A 153 -17.53 -19.66 9.90
N ALA A 154 -18.80 -19.31 9.66
CA ALA A 154 -19.89 -20.02 10.32
C ALA A 154 -19.65 -21.51 10.07
N ARG A 155 -19.84 -22.36 11.09
CA ARG A 155 -19.88 -23.81 10.88
C ARG A 155 -20.79 -24.04 9.67
N GLY A 156 -20.22 -24.52 8.56
CA GLY A 156 -21.00 -24.92 7.40
C GLY A 156 -22.13 -25.81 7.92
N ILE A 157 -23.36 -25.44 7.59
CA ILE A 157 -24.53 -26.31 7.76
C ILE A 157 -24.25 -27.69 7.16
#